data_AF-A0A7X7FPG6-F1
#
_entry.id   AF-A0A7X7FPG6-F1
#
_cell.length_a   1.000
_cell.length_b   1.000
_cell.length_c   1.000
_cell.angle_alpha   90.00
_cell.angle_beta   90.00
_cell.angle_gamma   90.00
#
_symmetry.space_group_name_H-M   'P 1'
#
loop_
_entity.id
_entity.type
_entity.pdbx_description
1 polymer ?
#
loop_
_entity_poly.entity_id
_entity_poly.type
_entity_poly.pdbx_seq_one_letter_code
_entity_poly.pdbx_strand_id
1 'polypeptide(L)'
;VFYLHSRLLERSCKLATQYMVVPKSAPADHKPAINEKIYAGKPGKEEAEKDLKALNKPDYEVRKIPGSGGSLTALPVIETLEGEVSAYIPTNVISITDGQIYLEPDLFFGGVRPAINVGISVSRVGGKAQIKAMKTIAGSLRLDLASFRELEAFAQLGTDLDSATQRQLDRGRAMVELLKQGQYVPMHVADQVISIFAGTQGFCDDVPLGRIGEFEAALLKHVEDEFSEVRDRLVQTGDLAGEIRDKLLQIIGDFKKRFVAGKP
;
A
#
# COMPACT_ATOMS: atom_id res chain seq x y z
N VAL A 1 -6.41 32.23 6.83
CA VAL A 1 -5.98 30.92 7.38
C VAL A 1 -5.46 29.98 6.30
N PHE A 2 -6.11 29.83 5.14
CA PHE A 2 -5.63 28.99 4.02
C PHE A 2 -4.11 29.08 3.74
N TYR A 3 -3.58 30.30 3.53
CA TYR A 3 -2.16 30.51 3.21
C TYR A 3 -1.19 29.99 4.29
N LEU A 4 -1.63 29.94 5.57
CA LEU A 4 -0.84 29.39 6.67
C LEU A 4 -0.56 27.90 6.46
N HIS A 5 -1.60 27.13 6.09
CA HIS A 5 -1.47 25.70 5.82
C HIS A 5 -0.76 25.44 4.49
N SER A 6 -1.11 26.20 3.45
CA SER A 6 -0.53 26.03 2.11
C SER A 6 1.00 26.20 2.13
N ARG A 7 1.51 27.34 2.64
CA ARG A 7 2.97 27.57 2.68
C ARG A 7 3.74 26.55 3.53
N LEU A 8 3.06 25.91 4.49
CA LEU A 8 3.66 24.89 5.34
C LEU A 8 3.70 23.54 4.63
N LEU A 9 2.56 23.08 4.08
CA LEU A 9 2.42 21.76 3.47
C LEU A 9 3.12 21.68 2.11
N GLU A 10 3.18 22.77 1.34
CA GLU A 10 3.93 22.83 0.07
C GLU A 10 5.44 22.59 0.24
N ARG A 11 5.97 22.67 1.47
CA ARG A 11 7.37 22.30 1.76
C ARG A 11 7.59 20.78 1.75
N SER A 12 6.53 20.00 1.93
CA SER A 12 6.56 18.53 1.89
C SER A 12 6.53 18.06 0.45
N CYS A 13 7.71 17.97 -0.17
CA CYS A 13 7.82 17.55 -1.56
C CYS A 13 8.95 16.54 -1.78
N LYS A 14 8.95 15.91 -2.96
CA LYS A 14 10.08 15.13 -3.47
C LYS A 14 10.88 15.99 -4.43
N LEU A 15 12.13 16.27 -4.06
CA LEU A 15 13.05 17.00 -4.94
C LEU A 15 13.41 16.15 -6.16
N ALA A 16 13.73 16.80 -7.27
CA ALA A 16 14.16 16.10 -8.47
C ALA A 16 15.47 15.36 -8.22
N THR A 17 15.52 14.08 -8.60
CA THR A 17 16.78 13.33 -8.67
C THR A 17 17.63 13.92 -9.79
N GLN A 18 18.92 14.10 -9.53
CA GLN A 18 19.87 14.58 -10.52
C GLN A 18 20.81 13.46 -10.95
N TYR A 19 21.18 13.45 -12.22
CA TYR A 19 22.04 12.47 -12.85
C TYR A 19 23.18 13.14 -13.61
N MET A 20 24.28 12.42 -13.77
CA MET A 20 25.45 12.82 -14.54
C MET A 20 26.02 11.62 -15.28
N VAL A 21 26.67 11.86 -16.42
CA VAL A 21 27.43 10.83 -17.15
C VAL A 21 28.89 10.95 -16.75
N VAL A 22 29.45 9.91 -16.13
CA VAL A 22 30.81 9.90 -15.58
C VAL A 22 31.55 8.62 -15.96
N PRO A 23 32.90 8.62 -15.98
CA PRO A 23 33.69 7.40 -16.08
C PRO A 23 33.39 6.46 -14.90
N LYS A 24 33.35 5.14 -15.14
CA LYS A 24 33.14 4.12 -14.10
C LYS A 24 34.19 4.18 -12.99
N SER A 25 35.43 4.54 -13.32
CA SER A 25 36.54 4.71 -12.38
C SER A 25 36.47 5.99 -11.54
N ALA A 26 35.52 6.89 -11.82
CA ALA A 26 35.42 8.16 -11.12
C ALA A 26 34.99 7.98 -9.66
N PRO A 27 35.60 8.68 -8.69
CA PRO A 27 35.18 8.65 -7.29
C PRO A 27 33.73 9.14 -7.12
N ALA A 28 33.08 8.78 -6.00
CA ALA A 28 31.69 9.13 -5.73
C ALA A 28 31.44 10.65 -5.75
N ASP A 29 32.48 11.42 -5.42
CA ASP A 29 32.45 12.88 -5.30
C ASP A 29 32.88 13.59 -6.58
N HIS A 30 33.12 12.83 -7.66
CA HIS A 30 33.68 13.36 -8.91
C HIS A 30 32.69 14.32 -9.59
N LYS A 31 33.15 15.56 -9.78
CA LYS A 31 32.60 16.53 -10.74
C LYS A 31 33.74 16.86 -11.72
N PRO A 32 33.53 16.88 -13.05
CA PRO A 32 32.27 17.15 -13.74
C PRO A 32 31.76 15.99 -14.63
N ALA A 33 30.48 16.08 -14.97
CA ALA A 33 29.86 15.28 -16.02
C ALA A 33 30.52 15.57 -17.38
N ILE A 34 30.38 14.68 -18.37
CA ILE A 34 30.65 15.07 -19.76
C ILE A 34 29.85 16.34 -20.09
N ASN A 35 30.54 17.37 -20.58
CA ASN A 35 30.00 18.70 -20.89
C ASN A 35 29.36 19.45 -19.71
N GLU A 36 29.71 19.12 -18.46
CA GLU A 36 29.16 19.74 -17.24
C GLU A 36 27.62 19.64 -17.13
N LYS A 37 26.99 18.77 -17.94
CA LYS A 37 25.55 18.67 -18.04
C LYS A 37 24.99 17.84 -16.88
N ILE A 38 24.11 18.47 -16.09
CA ILE A 38 23.33 17.81 -15.04
C ILE A 38 21.94 17.56 -15.58
N TYR A 39 21.49 16.31 -15.45
CA TYR A 39 20.18 15.90 -15.93
C TYR A 39 19.22 15.75 -14.75
N ALA A 40 18.05 16.39 -14.79
CA ALA A 40 17.12 16.42 -13.67
C ALA A 40 15.83 15.62 -13.95
N GLY A 41 15.36 14.90 -12.93
CA GLY A 41 14.10 14.16 -12.95
C GLY A 41 14.11 12.96 -13.91
N LYS A 42 12.91 12.45 -14.20
CA LYS A 42 12.72 11.31 -15.12
C LYS A 42 13.14 11.64 -16.56
N PRO A 43 12.72 12.78 -17.16
CA PRO A 43 13.16 13.15 -18.51
C PRO A 43 14.68 13.27 -18.62
N GLY A 44 15.31 13.88 -17.60
CA GLY A 44 16.76 13.99 -17.55
C GLY A 44 17.46 12.63 -17.52
N LYS A 45 16.93 11.63 -16.80
CA LYS A 45 17.50 10.28 -16.83
C LYS A 45 17.49 9.68 -18.23
N GLU A 46 16.37 9.77 -18.93
CA GLU A 46 16.22 9.26 -20.30
C GLU A 46 17.15 9.98 -21.28
N GLU A 47 17.34 11.28 -21.09
CA GLU A 47 18.30 12.08 -21.86
C GLU A 47 19.76 11.70 -21.55
N ALA A 48 20.11 11.50 -20.29
CA ALA A 48 21.44 11.03 -19.89
C ALA A 48 21.76 9.65 -20.50
N GLU A 49 20.78 8.75 -20.56
CA GLU A 49 20.92 7.44 -21.19
C GLU A 49 21.09 7.55 -22.72
N LYS A 50 20.40 8.50 -23.37
CA LYS A 50 20.59 8.79 -24.80
C LYS A 50 21.97 9.37 -25.08
N ASP A 51 22.42 10.32 -24.27
CA ASP A 51 23.74 10.95 -24.41
C ASP A 51 24.86 9.94 -24.15
N LEU A 52 24.70 9.04 -23.17
CA LEU A 52 25.62 7.93 -22.94
C LEU A 52 25.71 6.99 -24.15
N LYS A 53 24.56 6.65 -24.77
CA LYS A 53 24.53 5.84 -25.99
C LYS A 53 25.22 6.54 -27.17
N ALA A 54 24.99 7.85 -27.33
CA ALA A 54 25.62 8.65 -28.38
C ALA A 54 27.14 8.77 -28.20
N LEU A 55 27.62 8.77 -26.95
CA LEU A 55 29.04 8.80 -26.62
C LEU A 55 29.78 7.53 -27.08
N ASN A 56 29.08 6.38 -27.12
CA ASN A 56 29.60 5.07 -27.53
C ASN A 56 30.91 4.66 -26.82
N LYS A 57 31.09 5.05 -25.55
CA LYS A 57 32.24 4.67 -24.72
C LYS A 57 31.79 3.70 -23.61
N PRO A 58 32.31 2.46 -23.56
CA PRO A 58 31.90 1.45 -22.59
C PRO A 58 32.31 1.76 -21.14
N ASP A 59 33.27 2.69 -20.96
CA ASP A 59 33.82 3.04 -19.66
C ASP A 59 33.01 4.11 -18.91
N TYR A 60 31.86 4.52 -19.45
CA TYR A 60 30.99 5.54 -18.86
C TYR A 60 29.66 4.95 -18.37
N GLU A 61 29.07 5.64 -17.41
CA GLU A 61 27.77 5.29 -16.84
C GLU A 61 26.95 6.52 -16.47
N VAL A 62 25.63 6.37 -16.42
CA VAL A 62 24.74 7.37 -15.82
C VAL A 62 24.71 7.13 -14.31
N ARG A 63 25.24 8.08 -13.54
CA ARG A 63 25.30 8.03 -12.09
C ARG A 63 24.35 9.06 -11.47
N LYS A 64 23.60 8.66 -10.45
CA LYS A 64 22.82 9.59 -9.62
C LYS A 64 23.78 10.44 -8.79
N ILE A 65 23.55 11.75 -8.74
CA ILE A 65 24.33 12.66 -7.90
C ILE A 65 23.99 12.39 -6.42
N PRO A 66 25.00 12.11 -5.56
CA PRO A 66 24.79 11.93 -4.13
C PRO A 66 24.07 13.13 -3.51
N GLY A 67 23.12 12.87 -2.61
CA GLY A 67 22.31 13.91 -1.95
C GLY A 67 21.15 14.47 -2.80
N SER A 68 21.01 14.09 -4.07
CA SER A 68 19.85 14.49 -4.89
C SER A 68 18.63 13.60 -4.67
N GLY A 69 17.44 14.12 -4.96
CA GLY A 69 16.20 13.36 -4.89
C GLY A 69 15.67 13.07 -3.47
N GLY A 70 16.03 13.89 -2.49
CA GLY A 70 15.48 13.83 -1.13
C GLY A 70 13.97 14.08 -1.11
N SER A 71 13.30 13.61 -0.08
CA SER A 71 11.86 13.79 0.11
C SER A 71 11.53 14.16 1.55
N LEU A 72 10.56 15.05 1.70
CA LEU A 72 9.89 15.30 2.97
C LEU A 72 8.44 14.84 2.82
N THR A 73 7.98 13.98 3.72
CA THR A 73 6.59 13.48 3.75
C THR A 73 5.89 14.03 4.99
N ALA A 74 4.76 14.70 4.79
CA ALA A 74 3.93 15.24 5.86
C ALA A 74 2.64 14.43 6.02
N LEU A 75 2.23 14.23 7.28
CA LEU A 75 0.95 13.62 7.67
C LEU A 75 0.22 14.58 8.61
N PRO A 76 -0.44 15.63 8.09
CA PRO A 76 -1.20 16.55 8.94
C PRO A 76 -2.42 15.85 9.54
N VAL A 77 -2.67 16.10 10.83
CA VAL A 77 -3.86 15.63 11.55
C VAL A 77 -4.80 16.80 11.75
N ILE A 78 -6.04 16.66 11.29
CA ILE A 78 -7.09 17.67 11.41
C ILE A 78 -8.25 17.05 12.16
N GLU A 79 -8.64 17.69 13.25
CA GLU A 79 -9.85 17.34 13.98
C GLU A 79 -11.08 17.88 13.26
N THR A 80 -12.11 17.04 13.15
CA THR A 80 -13.44 17.41 12.63
C THR A 80 -14.44 17.34 13.76
N LEU A 81 -15.31 18.34 13.88
CA LEU A 81 -16.40 18.33 14.85
C LEU A 81 -17.56 17.50 14.28
N GLU A 82 -18.05 16.52 15.03
CA GLU A 82 -19.20 15.67 14.65
C GLU A 82 -19.07 15.03 13.24
N GLY A 83 -17.83 14.82 12.77
CA GLY A 83 -17.58 14.28 11.43
C GLY A 83 -17.86 15.25 10.27
N GLU A 84 -17.99 16.55 10.54
CA GLU A 84 -18.25 17.56 9.51
C GLU A 84 -16.98 17.85 8.67
N VAL A 85 -16.85 17.13 7.56
CA VAL A 85 -15.73 17.31 6.60
C VAL A 85 -15.87 18.56 5.72
N SER A 86 -17.08 19.14 5.63
CA SER A 86 -17.38 20.36 4.87
C SER A 86 -17.00 21.65 5.58
N ALA A 87 -16.58 21.57 6.84
CA ALA A 87 -16.16 22.74 7.60
C ALA A 87 -14.97 23.45 6.92
N TYR A 88 -14.84 24.76 7.19
CA TYR A 88 -13.88 25.62 6.49
C TYR A 88 -12.43 25.14 6.60
N ILE A 89 -11.99 24.70 7.79
CA ILE A 89 -10.60 24.26 8.00
C ILE A 89 -10.31 22.89 7.33
N PRO A 90 -11.10 21.82 7.57
CA PRO A 90 -10.96 20.55 6.85
C PRO A 90 -10.96 20.72 5.32
N THR A 91 -11.93 21.46 4.78
CA THR A 91 -12.05 21.69 3.33
C THR A 91 -10.80 22.35 2.75
N ASN A 92 -10.26 23.36 3.43
CA ASN A 92 -9.02 24.02 3.03
C ASN A 92 -7.84 23.03 2.98
N VAL A 93 -7.67 22.21 4.02
CA VAL A 93 -6.54 21.26 4.08
C VAL A 93 -6.70 20.16 3.03
N ILE A 94 -7.91 19.63 2.84
CA ILE A 94 -8.22 18.64 1.78
C ILE A 94 -7.93 19.20 0.38
N SER A 95 -8.13 20.49 0.16
CA SER A 95 -7.80 21.10 -1.13
C SER A 95 -6.29 21.20 -1.38
N ILE A 96 -5.47 21.21 -0.31
CA ILE A 96 -4.00 21.33 -0.38
C ILE A 96 -3.33 19.96 -0.45
N THR A 97 -3.81 18.96 0.31
CA THR A 97 -3.14 17.65 0.40
C THR A 97 -3.42 16.74 -0.81
N ASP A 98 -2.50 15.81 -1.07
CA ASP A 98 -2.63 14.80 -2.13
C ASP A 98 -3.48 13.59 -1.72
N GLY A 99 -4.53 13.83 -0.94
CA GLY A 99 -5.41 12.81 -0.39
C GLY A 99 -5.61 12.96 1.11
N GLN A 100 -6.37 12.03 1.67
CA GLN A 100 -6.73 12.00 3.08
C GLN A 100 -7.05 10.57 3.55
N ILE A 101 -6.81 10.34 4.83
CA ILE A 101 -7.33 9.19 5.57
C ILE A 101 -8.38 9.75 6.51
N TYR A 102 -9.63 9.31 6.34
CA TYR A 102 -10.73 9.71 7.19
C TYR A 102 -11.01 8.62 8.22
N LEU A 103 -10.95 9.00 9.50
CA LEU A 103 -11.23 8.12 10.62
C LEU A 103 -12.65 8.39 11.12
N GLU A 104 -13.48 7.36 11.12
CA GLU A 104 -14.91 7.49 11.40
C GLU A 104 -15.23 6.99 12.83
N PRO A 105 -15.89 7.80 13.68
CA PRO A 105 -16.20 7.41 15.05
C PRO A 105 -17.02 6.11 15.17
N ASP A 106 -18.01 5.92 14.30
CA ASP A 106 -18.90 4.75 14.37
C ASP A 106 -18.14 3.43 14.15
N LEU A 107 -17.16 3.42 13.24
CA LEU A 107 -16.27 2.27 13.05
C LEU A 107 -15.43 1.99 14.30
N PHE A 108 -14.93 3.05 14.94
CA PHE A 108 -14.13 2.93 16.14
C PHE A 108 -14.94 2.34 17.31
N PHE A 109 -16.17 2.81 17.51
CA PHE A 109 -17.09 2.29 18.52
C PHE A 109 -17.61 0.88 18.18
N GLY A 110 -17.74 0.55 16.89
CA GLY A 110 -18.02 -0.80 16.37
C GLY A 110 -16.83 -1.77 16.47
N GLY A 111 -15.69 -1.35 17.03
CA GLY A 111 -14.53 -2.20 17.25
C GLY A 111 -13.62 -2.40 16.03
N VAL A 112 -13.81 -1.63 14.95
CA VAL A 112 -12.91 -1.60 13.80
C VAL A 112 -11.76 -0.64 14.08
N ARG A 113 -10.55 -1.19 14.23
CA ARG A 113 -9.34 -0.41 14.50
C ARG A 113 -8.22 -0.94 13.59
N PRO A 114 -7.65 -0.12 12.69
CA PRO A 114 -7.89 1.32 12.52
C PRO A 114 -9.25 1.64 11.86
N ALA A 115 -9.89 2.71 12.32
CA ALA A 115 -11.27 3.10 11.95
C ALA A 115 -11.35 3.83 10.60
N ILE A 116 -10.75 3.28 9.55
CA ILE A 116 -10.62 3.95 8.24
C ILE A 116 -11.93 3.82 7.45
N ASN A 117 -12.50 4.96 7.03
CA ASN A 117 -13.59 4.97 6.06
C ASN A 117 -13.01 4.90 4.63
N VAL A 118 -13.17 3.75 3.97
CA VAL A 118 -12.63 3.49 2.63
C VAL A 118 -13.30 4.28 1.50
N GLY A 119 -14.53 4.75 1.70
CA GLY A 119 -15.28 5.53 0.71
C GLY A 119 -14.81 6.99 0.67
N ILE A 120 -14.64 7.59 1.85
CA ILE A 120 -14.22 9.00 1.99
C ILE A 120 -12.70 9.16 1.88
N SER A 121 -11.93 8.16 2.32
CA SER A 121 -10.47 8.18 2.22
C SER A 121 -10.02 8.02 0.76
N VAL A 122 -9.02 8.81 0.36
CA VAL A 122 -8.47 8.77 -1.00
C VAL A 122 -6.98 9.10 -0.98
N SER A 123 -6.24 8.51 -1.90
CA SER A 123 -4.87 8.91 -2.23
C SER A 123 -4.84 9.39 -3.68
N ARG A 124 -4.42 10.63 -3.92
CA ARG A 124 -4.26 11.17 -5.29
C ARG A 124 -3.02 10.60 -5.98
N VAL A 125 -2.01 10.17 -5.21
CA VAL A 125 -0.81 9.48 -5.73
C VAL A 125 -1.13 8.06 -6.20
N GLY A 126 -2.08 7.40 -5.53
CA GLY A 126 -2.58 6.07 -5.87
C GLY A 126 -1.49 4.98 -5.82
N GLY A 127 -1.63 3.96 -6.66
CA GLY A 127 -0.73 2.80 -6.68
C GLY A 127 0.72 3.07 -7.12
N LYS A 128 1.10 4.32 -7.45
CA LYS A 128 2.49 4.67 -7.76
C LYS A 128 3.40 4.67 -6.52
N ALA A 129 2.82 4.84 -5.33
CA ALA A 129 3.55 4.79 -4.06
C ALA A 129 3.67 3.38 -3.47
N GLN A 130 2.93 2.41 -4.03
CA GLN A 130 2.91 1.03 -3.53
C GLN A 130 4.01 0.19 -4.17
N ILE A 131 4.52 -0.80 -3.42
CA ILE A 131 5.30 -1.90 -4.02
C ILE A 131 4.41 -2.70 -4.98
N LYS A 132 5.04 -3.36 -5.95
CA LYS A 132 4.32 -4.04 -7.04
C LYS A 132 3.37 -5.13 -6.52
N ALA A 133 3.79 -5.93 -5.54
CA ALA A 133 2.97 -6.95 -4.90
C ALA A 133 1.71 -6.35 -4.26
N MET A 134 1.86 -5.31 -3.43
CA MET A 134 0.74 -4.63 -2.78
C MET A 134 -0.22 -4.02 -3.80
N LYS A 135 0.31 -3.41 -4.87
CA LYS A 135 -0.52 -2.86 -5.95
C LYS A 135 -1.37 -3.93 -6.65
N THR A 136 -0.81 -5.11 -6.88
CA THR A 136 -1.51 -6.22 -7.53
C THR A 136 -2.68 -6.71 -6.70
N ILE A 137 -2.51 -6.84 -5.38
CA ILE A 137 -3.55 -7.39 -4.49
C ILE A 137 -4.56 -6.32 -4.03
N ALA A 138 -4.13 -5.08 -3.82
CA ALA A 138 -4.98 -4.00 -3.33
C ALA A 138 -5.81 -3.32 -4.43
N GLY A 139 -5.61 -3.72 -5.71
CA GLY A 139 -6.25 -3.11 -6.87
C GLY A 139 -7.77 -3.16 -6.84
N SER A 140 -8.36 -4.29 -6.44
CA SER A 140 -9.81 -4.43 -6.26
C SER A 140 -10.27 -4.12 -4.83
N LEU A 141 -9.40 -4.31 -3.84
CA LEU A 141 -9.74 -4.26 -2.41
C LEU A 141 -10.54 -3.03 -1.99
N ARG A 142 -10.18 -1.84 -2.48
CA ARG A 142 -10.93 -0.61 -2.15
C ARG A 142 -12.35 -0.65 -2.69
N LEU A 143 -12.52 -1.11 -3.93
CA LEU A 143 -13.84 -1.22 -4.56
C LEU A 143 -14.66 -2.30 -3.84
N ASP A 144 -14.03 -3.43 -3.54
CA ASP A 144 -14.67 -4.55 -2.85
C ASP A 144 -15.19 -4.12 -1.46
N LEU A 145 -14.39 -3.38 -0.68
CA LEU A 145 -14.78 -2.85 0.63
C LEU A 145 -15.84 -1.73 0.53
N ALA A 146 -15.80 -0.90 -0.51
CA ALA A 146 -16.82 0.12 -0.75
C ALA A 146 -18.17 -0.52 -1.09
N SER A 147 -18.19 -1.48 -2.03
CA SER A 147 -19.39 -2.23 -2.38
C SER A 147 -19.91 -3.07 -1.20
N PHE A 148 -19.02 -3.62 -0.37
CA PHE A 148 -19.43 -4.30 0.85
C PHE A 148 -20.24 -3.39 1.78
N ARG A 149 -19.80 -2.14 2.01
CA ARG A 149 -20.54 -1.20 2.87
C ARG A 149 -21.92 -0.85 2.32
N GLU A 150 -22.03 -0.66 1.01
CA GLU A 150 -23.32 -0.42 0.35
C GLU A 150 -24.26 -1.62 0.53
N LEU A 151 -23.74 -2.84 0.34
CA LEU A 151 -24.50 -4.08 0.55
C LEU A 151 -24.88 -4.30 2.01
N GLU A 152 -24.00 -3.97 2.96
CA GLU A 152 -24.27 -4.09 4.40
C GLU A 152 -25.41 -3.17 4.82
N ALA A 153 -25.43 -1.93 4.33
CA ALA A 153 -26.54 -1.00 4.57
C ALA A 153 -27.86 -1.51 3.97
N PHE A 154 -27.82 -2.09 2.76
CA PHE A 154 -29.00 -2.67 2.12
C PHE A 154 -29.52 -3.91 2.87
N ALA A 155 -28.62 -4.79 3.32
CA ALA A 155 -28.97 -5.99 4.08
C ALA A 155 -29.70 -5.67 5.40
N GLN A 156 -29.39 -4.53 6.03
CA GLN A 156 -30.08 -4.07 7.24
C GLN A 156 -31.54 -3.68 7.00
N LEU A 157 -31.94 -3.42 5.76
CA LEU A 157 -33.32 -3.09 5.38
C LEU A 157 -34.22 -4.33 5.24
N GLY A 158 -33.67 -5.54 5.49
CA GLY A 158 -34.45 -6.77 5.63
C GLY A 158 -34.85 -7.46 4.31
N THR A 159 -34.11 -7.22 3.23
CA THR A 159 -34.35 -7.88 1.93
C THR A 159 -33.65 -9.23 1.84
N ASP A 160 -34.31 -10.23 1.25
CA ASP A 160 -33.69 -11.51 0.91
C ASP A 160 -32.50 -11.29 -0.05
N LEU A 161 -31.33 -11.82 0.34
CA LEU A 161 -30.12 -11.74 -0.47
C LEU A 161 -29.94 -13.05 -1.24
N ASP A 162 -29.61 -12.95 -2.52
CA ASP A 162 -29.22 -14.12 -3.30
C ASP A 162 -27.84 -14.64 -2.87
N SER A 163 -27.53 -15.88 -3.25
CA SER A 163 -26.28 -16.56 -2.84
C SER A 163 -24.98 -15.84 -3.26
N ALA A 164 -25.00 -15.04 -4.33
CA ALA A 164 -23.82 -14.28 -4.74
C ALA A 164 -23.62 -13.07 -3.82
N THR A 165 -24.70 -12.34 -3.54
CA THR A 165 -24.68 -11.19 -2.62
C THR A 165 -24.31 -11.60 -1.20
N GLN A 166 -24.83 -12.75 -0.73
CA GLN A 166 -24.46 -13.29 0.59
C GLN A 166 -22.96 -13.58 0.68
N ARG A 167 -22.37 -14.22 -0.34
CA ARG A 167 -20.92 -14.49 -0.38
C ARG A 167 -20.08 -13.21 -0.40
N GLN A 168 -20.55 -12.18 -1.11
CA GLN A 168 -19.87 -10.89 -1.12
C GLN A 168 -19.92 -10.20 0.25
N LEU A 169 -21.05 -10.30 0.95
CA LEU A 169 -21.22 -9.79 2.31
C LEU A 169 -20.29 -10.52 3.29
N ASP A 170 -20.24 -11.85 3.22
CA ASP A 170 -19.42 -12.67 4.11
C ASP A 170 -17.92 -12.42 3.89
N ARG A 171 -17.48 -12.32 2.63
CA ARG A 171 -16.11 -11.93 2.28
C ARG A 171 -15.76 -10.54 2.81
N GLY A 172 -16.68 -9.58 2.66
CA GLY A 172 -16.48 -8.22 3.14
C GLY A 172 -16.34 -8.16 4.67
N ARG A 173 -17.18 -8.90 5.41
CA ARG A 173 -17.05 -9.05 6.87
C ARG A 173 -15.72 -9.66 7.26
N ALA A 174 -15.31 -10.73 6.57
CA ALA A 174 -14.03 -11.38 6.83
C ALA A 174 -12.85 -10.45 6.55
N MET A 175 -12.93 -9.66 5.48
CA MET A 175 -11.91 -8.67 5.14
C MET A 175 -11.83 -7.53 6.17
N VAL A 176 -12.98 -7.02 6.64
CA VAL A 176 -12.99 -6.00 7.71
C VAL A 176 -12.35 -6.53 8.98
N GLU A 177 -12.62 -7.78 9.35
CA GLU A 177 -12.00 -8.42 10.51
C GLU A 177 -10.49 -8.61 10.33
N LEU A 178 -10.07 -9.06 9.14
CA LEU A 178 -8.67 -9.27 8.79
C LEU A 178 -7.85 -7.98 8.81
N LEU A 179 -8.47 -6.85 8.43
CA LEU A 179 -7.80 -5.54 8.42
C LEU A 179 -7.72 -4.87 9.80
N LYS A 180 -8.28 -5.49 10.84
CA LYS A 180 -8.11 -4.98 12.21
C LYS A 180 -6.69 -5.23 12.67
N GLN A 181 -6.08 -4.19 13.23
CA GLN A 181 -4.71 -4.23 13.73
C GLN A 181 -4.62 -3.53 15.09
N GLY A 182 -3.98 -4.20 16.04
CA GLY A 182 -3.68 -3.64 17.35
C GLY A 182 -2.72 -2.44 17.28
N GLN A 183 -2.82 -1.57 18.27
CA GLN A 183 -1.87 -0.47 18.42
C GLN A 183 -0.47 -1.02 18.75
N TYR A 184 0.57 -0.40 18.19
CA TYR A 184 1.97 -0.81 18.37
C TYR A 184 2.33 -2.20 17.85
N VAL A 185 1.52 -2.76 16.94
CA VAL A 185 1.81 -4.02 16.25
C VAL A 185 2.05 -3.74 14.77
N PRO A 186 3.12 -3.03 14.36
CA PRO A 186 3.40 -2.80 12.96
C PRO A 186 3.74 -4.11 12.24
N MET A 187 3.16 -4.32 11.07
CA MET A 187 3.39 -5.51 10.26
C MET A 187 4.34 -5.20 9.10
N HIS A 188 5.27 -6.11 8.77
CA HIS A 188 6.12 -5.96 7.61
C HIS A 188 5.29 -6.03 6.32
N VAL A 189 5.69 -5.29 5.27
CA VAL A 189 4.89 -5.20 4.04
C VAL A 189 4.68 -6.56 3.34
N ALA A 190 5.65 -7.48 3.48
CA ALA A 190 5.52 -8.84 2.95
C ALA A 190 4.40 -9.63 3.66
N ASP A 191 4.28 -9.48 4.97
CA ASP A 191 3.26 -10.15 5.78
C ASP A 191 1.87 -9.55 5.50
N GLN A 192 1.80 -8.23 5.33
CA GLN A 192 0.57 -7.55 4.88
C GLN A 192 0.12 -8.08 3.52
N VAL A 193 1.06 -8.30 2.59
CA VAL A 193 0.77 -8.85 1.26
C VAL A 193 0.19 -10.25 1.38
N ILE A 194 0.76 -11.12 2.23
CA ILE A 194 0.28 -12.49 2.44
C ILE A 194 -1.12 -12.48 3.04
N SER A 195 -1.35 -11.69 4.09
CA SER A 195 -2.64 -11.57 4.76
C SER A 195 -3.73 -11.08 3.80
N ILE A 196 -3.52 -9.94 3.14
CA ILE A 196 -4.47 -9.38 2.18
C ILE A 196 -4.69 -10.32 0.99
N PHE A 197 -3.65 -11.03 0.54
CA PHE A 197 -3.78 -12.04 -0.51
C PHE A 197 -4.70 -13.19 -0.05
N ALA A 198 -4.55 -13.69 1.18
CA ALA A 198 -5.43 -14.72 1.73
C ALA A 198 -6.91 -14.26 1.75
N GLY A 199 -7.16 -13.04 2.23
CA GLY A 199 -8.50 -12.46 2.26
C GLY A 199 -9.11 -12.27 0.87
N THR A 200 -8.35 -11.70 -0.06
CA THR A 200 -8.84 -11.39 -1.42
C THR A 200 -9.10 -12.63 -2.28
N GLN A 201 -8.38 -13.72 -2.04
CA GLN A 201 -8.62 -15.01 -2.70
C GLN A 201 -9.75 -15.83 -2.04
N GLY A 202 -10.38 -15.32 -0.97
CA GLY A 202 -11.50 -15.97 -0.30
C GLY A 202 -11.10 -17.10 0.65
N PHE A 203 -9.84 -17.15 1.09
CA PHE A 203 -9.42 -18.16 2.07
C PHE A 203 -10.04 -17.92 3.45
N CYS A 204 -10.47 -16.70 3.75
CA CYS A 204 -11.12 -16.34 5.01
C CYS A 204 -12.66 -16.47 4.98
N ASP A 205 -13.29 -16.75 3.83
CA ASP A 205 -14.75 -16.67 3.65
C ASP A 205 -15.55 -17.66 4.54
N ASP A 206 -14.97 -18.80 4.89
CA ASP A 206 -15.55 -19.87 5.71
C ASP A 206 -14.91 -19.96 7.11
N VAL A 207 -13.99 -19.04 7.44
CA VAL A 207 -13.41 -18.95 8.78
C VAL A 207 -14.38 -18.16 9.66
N PRO A 208 -14.76 -18.69 10.85
CA PRO A 208 -15.60 -17.94 11.77
C PRO A 208 -14.98 -16.58 12.10
N LEU A 209 -15.75 -15.48 12.04
CA LEU A 209 -15.23 -14.11 12.18
C LEU A 209 -14.32 -13.94 13.41
N GLY A 210 -14.73 -14.45 14.58
CA GLY A 210 -13.94 -14.36 15.81
C GLY A 210 -12.59 -15.10 15.78
N ARG A 211 -12.34 -15.96 14.77
CA ARG A 211 -11.10 -16.72 14.59
C ARG A 211 -10.23 -16.18 13.44
N ILE A 212 -10.63 -15.11 12.76
CA ILE A 212 -9.85 -14.55 11.64
C ILE A 212 -8.50 -14.02 12.11
N GLY A 213 -8.45 -13.33 13.25
CA GLY A 213 -7.17 -12.88 13.83
C GLY A 213 -6.25 -14.04 14.21
N GLU A 214 -6.81 -15.15 14.73
CA GLU A 214 -6.04 -16.38 14.99
C GLU A 214 -5.53 -17.01 13.70
N PHE A 215 -6.37 -17.06 12.67
CA PHE A 215 -6.02 -17.58 11.35
C PHE A 215 -4.88 -16.78 10.73
N GLU A 216 -4.95 -15.44 10.75
CA GLU A 216 -3.90 -14.57 10.22
C GLU A 216 -2.58 -14.81 10.95
N ALA A 217 -2.58 -14.74 12.28
CA ALA A 217 -1.37 -14.91 13.07
C ALA A 217 -0.72 -16.30 12.85
N ALA A 218 -1.54 -17.35 12.82
CA ALA A 218 -1.06 -18.71 12.60
C ALA A 218 -0.57 -18.93 11.14
N LEU A 219 -1.24 -18.34 10.15
CA LEU A 219 -0.81 -18.40 8.75
C LEU A 219 0.53 -17.70 8.57
N LEU A 220 0.68 -16.49 9.09
CA LEU A 220 1.93 -15.72 8.98
C LEU A 220 3.08 -16.47 9.64
N LYS A 221 2.85 -17.05 10.81
CA LYS A 221 3.84 -17.89 11.50
C LYS A 221 4.19 -19.14 10.70
N HIS A 222 3.22 -19.84 10.13
CA HIS A 222 3.46 -21.02 9.28
C HIS A 222 4.30 -20.67 8.05
N VAL A 223 4.03 -19.54 7.40
CA VAL A 223 4.85 -19.07 6.27
C VAL A 223 6.25 -18.68 6.72
N GLU A 224 6.40 -18.05 7.89
CA GLU A 224 7.72 -17.70 8.44
C GLU A 224 8.55 -18.94 8.81
N ASP A 225 7.95 -19.94 9.45
CA ASP A 225 8.64 -21.13 9.96
C ASP A 225 8.94 -22.16 8.86
N GLU A 226 7.99 -22.43 7.95
CA GLU A 226 8.08 -23.52 6.96
C GLU A 226 8.36 -23.05 5.53
N PHE A 227 8.04 -21.79 5.19
CA PHE A 227 8.10 -21.26 3.83
C PHE A 227 8.78 -19.90 3.74
N SER A 228 9.81 -19.69 4.57
CA SER A 228 10.59 -18.44 4.66
C SER A 228 11.09 -17.96 3.29
N GLU A 229 11.36 -18.86 2.35
CA GLU A 229 11.82 -18.53 1.00
C GLU A 229 10.77 -17.73 0.20
N VAL A 230 9.48 -17.96 0.44
CA VAL A 230 8.39 -17.21 -0.21
C VAL A 230 8.36 -15.79 0.33
N ARG A 231 8.46 -15.66 1.65
CA ARG A 231 8.49 -14.38 2.35
C ARG A 231 9.72 -13.57 1.95
N ASP A 232 10.91 -14.15 1.99
CA ASP A 232 12.17 -13.49 1.64
C ASP A 232 12.17 -13.01 0.19
N ARG A 233 11.60 -13.80 -0.73
CA ARG A 233 11.48 -13.40 -2.13
C ARG A 233 10.53 -12.22 -2.29
N LEU A 234 9.44 -12.13 -1.52
CA LEU A 234 8.59 -10.94 -1.47
C LEU A 234 9.33 -9.72 -0.94
N VAL A 235 10.13 -9.87 0.11
CA VAL A 235 10.95 -8.78 0.68
C VAL A 235 11.96 -8.27 -0.36
N GLN A 236 12.64 -9.17 -1.07
CA GLN A 236 13.68 -8.81 -2.03
C GLN A 236 13.14 -8.23 -3.34
N THR A 237 12.08 -8.83 -3.88
CA THR A 237 11.57 -8.46 -5.22
C THR A 237 10.45 -7.44 -5.15
N GLY A 238 9.69 -7.41 -4.05
CA GLY A 238 8.48 -6.61 -3.92
C GLY A 238 7.40 -6.97 -4.93
N ASP A 239 7.44 -8.17 -5.53
CA ASP A 239 6.54 -8.62 -6.60
C ASP A 239 5.86 -9.95 -6.27
N LEU A 240 4.59 -10.08 -6.66
CA LEU A 240 3.76 -11.27 -6.45
C LEU A 240 3.28 -11.76 -7.83
N ALA A 241 4.20 -12.32 -8.61
CA ALA A 241 3.93 -12.81 -9.96
C ALA A 241 4.49 -14.21 -10.18
N GLY A 242 3.87 -14.95 -11.10
CA GLY A 242 4.30 -16.29 -11.50
C GLY A 242 4.31 -17.29 -10.35
N GLU A 243 5.39 -18.08 -10.27
CA GLU A 243 5.54 -19.20 -9.33
C GLU A 243 5.30 -18.84 -7.86
N ILE A 244 5.64 -17.62 -7.42
CA ILE A 244 5.46 -17.20 -6.02
C ILE A 244 3.97 -17.17 -5.68
N ARG A 245 3.15 -16.63 -6.60
CA ARG A 245 1.70 -16.54 -6.40
C ARG A 245 1.08 -17.93 -6.30
N ASP A 246 1.46 -18.83 -7.20
CA ASP A 246 0.92 -20.19 -7.24
C ASP A 246 1.33 -21.00 -6.01
N LYS A 247 2.59 -20.87 -5.58
CA LYS A 247 3.06 -21.45 -4.31
C LYS A 247 2.28 -20.89 -3.12
N LEU A 248 2.07 -19.58 -3.07
CA LEU A 248 1.34 -18.96 -1.96
C LEU A 248 -0.13 -19.43 -1.91
N LEU A 249 -0.79 -19.61 -3.06
CA LEU A 249 -2.13 -20.21 -3.15
C LEU A 249 -2.15 -21.62 -2.57
N GLN A 250 -1.16 -22.45 -2.91
CA GLN A 250 -1.06 -23.82 -2.39
C GLN A 250 -0.82 -23.84 -0.88
N ILE A 251 0.13 -23.04 -0.40
CA ILE A 251 0.48 -22.96 1.03
C ILE A 251 -0.74 -22.52 1.85
N ILE A 252 -1.40 -21.42 1.46
CA ILE A 252 -2.59 -20.92 2.20
C ILE A 252 -3.73 -21.95 2.11
N GLY A 253 -3.94 -22.56 0.94
CA GLY A 253 -4.98 -23.56 0.76
C GLY A 253 -4.79 -24.80 1.64
N ASP A 254 -3.56 -25.30 1.76
CA ASP A 254 -3.26 -26.44 2.60
C ASP A 254 -3.25 -26.09 4.09
N PHE A 255 -2.75 -24.92 4.45
CA PHE A 255 -2.82 -24.39 5.81
C PHE A 255 -4.27 -24.26 6.28
N LYS A 256 -5.13 -23.65 5.45
CA LYS A 256 -6.55 -23.48 5.75
C LYS A 256 -7.24 -24.80 6.08
N LYS A 257 -7.00 -25.85 5.29
CA LYS A 257 -7.59 -27.18 5.56
C LYS A 257 -7.19 -27.71 6.92
N ARG A 258 -5.93 -27.50 7.34
CA ARG A 258 -5.43 -27.92 8.66
C ARG A 258 -6.04 -27.08 9.78
N PHE A 259 -6.08 -25.76 9.61
CA PHE A 259 -6.65 -24.81 10.57
C PHE A 259 -8.13 -25.08 10.85
N VAL A 260 -8.95 -25.30 9.81
CA VAL A 260 -10.38 -25.63 9.93
C VAL A 260 -10.56 -27.00 10.58
N ALA A 261 -9.66 -27.95 10.34
CA ALA A 261 -9.66 -29.26 10.99
C ALA A 261 -9.17 -29.25 12.45
N GLY A 262 -8.85 -28.08 13.02
CA GLY A 262 -8.37 -27.94 14.40
C GLY A 262 -6.95 -28.46 14.62
N LYS A 263 -6.17 -28.63 13.56
CA LYS A 263 -4.76 -29.03 13.60
C LYS A 263 -3.92 -27.82 13.18
N PRO A 264 -3.50 -26.94 14.10
CA PRO A 264 -2.60 -25.84 13.74
C PRO A 264 -1.28 -26.37 13.19
#